data_AF-A0A353BDF8-F1
#
_entry.id   AF-A0A353BDF8-F1
#
_cell.length_a   1.000
_cell.length_b   1.000
_cell.length_c   1.000
_cell.angle_alpha   90.00
_cell.angle_beta   90.00
_cell.angle_gamma   90.00
#
_symmetry.space_group_name_H-M   'P 1'
#
loop_
_entity.id
_entity.type
_entity.pdbx_description
1 polymer ?
#
loop_
_entity_poly.entity_id
_entity_poly.type
_entity_poly.pdbx_seq_one_letter_code
_entity_poly.pdbx_strand_id
1 'polypeptide(L)'
;GDVVCRRDGTRPFPLADAAADLLPELIPMGPLPGPDMLPATGPVRERESACLDQLGLNDEDFARFKRHSRGTRRKMVETLQDPEVSLANERALRVAFTLPAGSFATVVLAQLCAAIHTVTGQDTMHGNSQQTS
;
A
#
# COMPACT_ATOMS: atom_id res chain seq x y z
N GLY A 1 -3.34 8.71 16.19
CA GLY A 1 -4.07 9.50 15.18
C GLY A 1 -4.41 8.73 13.92
N ASP A 2 -3.63 7.71 13.56
CA ASP A 2 -3.92 6.83 12.42
C ASP A 2 -5.23 6.05 12.58
N VAL A 3 -5.76 5.60 11.45
CA VAL A 3 -6.83 4.60 11.39
C VAL A 3 -6.24 3.28 10.93
N VAL A 4 -6.58 2.22 11.66
CA VAL A 4 -6.04 0.87 11.46
C VAL A 4 -7.16 -0.16 11.38
N CYS A 5 -6.83 -1.37 10.95
CA CYS A 5 -7.63 -2.57 11.20
C CYS A 5 -6.74 -3.72 11.66
N ARG A 6 -7.36 -4.81 12.13
CA ARG A 6 -6.65 -6.07 12.35
C ARG A 6 -6.19 -6.67 11.02
N ARG A 7 -5.12 -7.46 11.03
CA ARG A 7 -4.53 -8.07 9.83
C ARG A 7 -5.52 -8.90 9.01
N ASP A 8 -6.35 -9.69 9.69
CA ASP A 8 -7.41 -10.54 9.13
C ASP A 8 -8.76 -9.82 8.93
N GLY A 9 -8.92 -8.64 9.53
CA GLY A 9 -10.14 -7.85 9.45
C GLY A 9 -10.10 -6.74 8.41
N THR A 10 -11.23 -6.09 8.18
CA THR A 10 -11.36 -4.89 7.33
C THR A 10 -12.00 -3.71 8.06
N ARG A 11 -12.44 -3.91 9.30
CA ARG A 11 -13.16 -2.91 10.08
C ARG A 11 -12.20 -1.82 10.57
N PRO A 12 -12.38 -0.55 10.18
CA PRO A 12 -11.56 0.56 10.66
C PRO A 12 -11.83 0.88 12.12
N PHE A 13 -10.76 1.24 12.85
CA PHE A 13 -10.82 1.88 14.15
C PHE A 13 -9.62 2.81 14.36
N PRO A 14 -9.75 3.87 15.19
CA PRO A 14 -8.63 4.76 15.47
C PRO A 14 -7.58 4.06 16.32
N LEU A 15 -6.31 4.25 15.98
CA LEU A 15 -5.18 3.76 16.79
C LEU A 15 -5.02 4.64 18.03
N ALA A 16 -5.18 4.03 19.21
CA ALA A 16 -4.96 4.66 20.50
C ALA A 16 -3.47 4.71 20.85
N ASP A 17 -3.04 5.74 21.56
CA ASP A 17 -1.61 5.99 21.86
C ASP A 17 -0.97 4.88 22.73
N ALA A 18 -1.75 4.18 23.55
CA ALA A 18 -1.28 3.08 24.40
C ALA A 18 -1.23 1.70 23.70
N ALA A 19 -1.46 1.63 22.39
CA ALA A 19 -1.60 0.37 21.66
C ALA A 19 -0.31 -0.14 20.98
N ALA A 20 0.87 0.27 21.48
CA ALA A 20 2.17 -0.04 20.87
C ALA A 20 2.40 -1.55 20.68
N ASP A 21 2.05 -2.36 21.67
CA ASP A 21 2.26 -3.82 21.63
C ASP A 21 1.40 -4.52 20.57
N LEU A 22 0.32 -3.88 20.11
CA LEU A 22 -0.56 -4.44 19.09
C LEU A 22 -0.13 -4.08 17.66
N LEU A 23 0.80 -3.13 17.49
CA LEU A 23 1.21 -2.62 16.17
C LEU A 23 1.57 -3.73 15.15
N PRO A 24 2.26 -4.82 15.51
CA PRO A 24 2.58 -5.88 14.55
C PRO A 24 1.34 -6.57 13.95
N GLU A 25 0.23 -6.59 14.67
CA GLU A 25 -1.04 -7.22 14.26
C GLU A 25 -1.98 -6.25 13.53
N LEU A 26 -1.60 -4.97 13.44
CA LEU A 26 -2.41 -3.90 12.88
C LEU A 26 -1.91 -3.50 11.50
N ILE A 27 -2.86 -3.17 10.63
CA ILE A 27 -2.60 -2.67 9.28
C ILE A 27 -3.07 -1.23 9.19
N PRO A 28 -2.19 -0.28 8.81
CA PRO A 28 -2.59 1.10 8.58
C PRO A 28 -3.55 1.18 7.39
N MET A 29 -4.52 2.09 7.48
CA MET A 29 -5.54 2.24 6.46
C MET A 29 -5.63 3.65 5.90
N GLY A 30 -5.47 3.74 4.58
CA GLY A 30 -5.55 4.98 3.82
C GLY A 30 -6.99 5.44 3.59
N PRO A 31 -7.20 6.74 3.32
CA PRO A 31 -8.52 7.29 3.07
C PRO A 31 -9.04 6.90 1.69
N LEU A 32 -10.30 6.48 1.63
CA LEU A 32 -11.13 6.60 0.44
C LEU A 32 -12.18 7.66 0.77
N PRO A 33 -11.98 8.93 0.35
CA PRO A 33 -12.76 10.05 0.84
C PRO A 33 -14.27 9.92 0.60
N GLY A 34 -15.04 10.36 1.58
CA GLY A 34 -16.49 10.41 1.53
C GLY A 34 -17.12 10.59 2.92
N PRO A 35 -18.40 10.97 2.98
CA PRO A 35 -19.05 11.42 4.21
C PRO A 35 -19.27 10.32 5.25
N ASP A 36 -19.16 9.04 4.87
CA ASP A 36 -19.30 7.89 5.79
C ASP A 36 -17.91 7.32 6.19
N MET A 37 -16.80 7.90 5.71
CA MET A 37 -15.45 7.48 6.07
C MET A 37 -15.15 7.82 7.53
N LEU A 38 -14.55 6.88 8.27
CA LEU A 38 -13.99 7.16 9.60
C LEU A 38 -12.78 8.11 9.47
N PRO A 39 -12.81 9.34 10.03
CA PRO A 39 -11.70 10.27 9.90
C PRO A 39 -10.51 9.86 10.79
N ALA A 40 -9.30 10.12 10.31
CA ALA A 40 -8.11 10.13 11.15
C ALA A 40 -8.12 11.37 12.05
N THR A 41 -7.17 11.47 12.98
CA THR A 41 -7.04 12.62 13.89
C THR A 41 -5.62 13.18 13.95
N GLY A 42 -5.52 14.44 14.38
CA GLY A 42 -4.25 15.13 14.56
C GLY A 42 -3.45 15.25 13.25
N PRO A 43 -2.11 15.08 13.30
CA PRO A 43 -1.24 15.26 12.13
C PRO A 43 -1.55 14.37 10.92
N VAL A 44 -2.19 13.22 11.14
CA VAL A 44 -2.57 12.31 10.05
C VAL A 44 -3.74 12.92 9.26
N ARG A 45 -4.75 13.44 9.96
CA ARG A 45 -5.88 14.13 9.31
C ARG A 45 -5.41 15.34 8.52
N GLU A 46 -4.50 16.13 9.09
CA GLU A 46 -3.94 17.30 8.43
C GLU A 46 -3.24 16.94 7.11
N ARG A 47 -2.49 15.84 7.08
CA ARG A 47 -1.88 15.32 5.84
C ARG A 47 -2.92 14.84 4.83
N GLU A 48 -3.93 14.11 5.28
CA GLU A 48 -5.01 13.64 4.42
C GLU A 48 -5.76 14.82 3.77
N SER A 49 -6.11 15.85 4.55
CA SER A 49 -6.72 17.08 4.05
C SER A 49 -5.80 17.83 3.09
N ALA A 50 -4.52 17.99 3.43
CA ALA A 50 -3.56 18.66 2.54
C ALA A 50 -3.40 17.96 1.18
N CYS A 51 -3.48 16.61 1.13
CA CYS A 51 -3.48 15.88 -0.13
C CYS A 51 -4.74 16.15 -0.97
N LEU A 52 -5.91 16.32 -0.35
CA LEU A 52 -7.14 16.68 -1.07
C LEU A 52 -7.09 18.13 -1.55
N ASP A 53 -6.59 19.04 -0.72
CA ASP A 53 -6.44 20.46 -1.07
C ASP A 53 -5.52 20.64 -2.29
N GLN A 54 -4.44 19.84 -2.40
CA GLN A 54 -3.57 19.82 -3.59
C GLN A 54 -4.29 19.41 -4.88
N LEU A 55 -5.39 18.66 -4.76
CA LEU A 55 -6.25 18.27 -5.88
C LEU A 55 -7.42 19.24 -6.08
N GLY A 56 -7.52 20.31 -5.27
CA GLY A 56 -8.62 21.25 -5.28
C GLY A 56 -9.95 20.65 -4.80
N LEU A 57 -9.89 19.57 -4.02
CA LEU A 57 -11.04 18.85 -3.49
C LEU A 57 -11.22 19.13 -2.00
N ASN A 58 -12.47 19.18 -1.56
CA ASN A 58 -12.83 19.29 -0.14
C ASN A 58 -13.97 18.32 0.22
N ASP A 59 -14.33 18.28 1.51
CA ASP A 59 -15.37 17.37 2.02
C ASP A 59 -16.76 17.64 1.41
N GLU A 60 -17.08 18.89 1.03
CA GLU A 60 -18.36 19.25 0.42
C GLU A 60 -18.52 18.65 -0.98
N ASP A 61 -17.42 18.51 -1.74
CA ASP A 61 -17.44 17.86 -3.04
C ASP A 61 -17.91 16.40 -2.92
N PHE A 62 -17.42 15.68 -1.91
CA PHE A 62 -17.85 14.30 -1.65
C PHE A 62 -19.26 14.22 -1.06
N ALA A 63 -19.69 15.22 -0.29
CA ALA A 63 -21.07 15.29 0.22
C ALA A 63 -22.08 15.48 -0.92
N ARG A 64 -21.76 16.31 -1.91
CA ARG A 64 -22.60 16.55 -3.10
C ARG A 64 -22.86 15.27 -3.90
N PHE A 65 -21.89 14.37 -3.95
CA PHE A 65 -21.98 13.10 -4.67
C PHE A 65 -22.07 11.87 -3.75
N LYS A 66 -22.66 12.02 -2.55
CA LYS A 66 -22.72 10.98 -1.51
C LYS A 66 -23.16 9.59 -1.98
N ARG A 67 -24.03 9.49 -3.00
CA ARG A 67 -24.47 8.19 -3.56
C ARG A 67 -23.35 7.44 -4.30
N HIS A 68 -22.36 8.14 -4.83
CA HIS A 68 -21.23 7.59 -5.58
C HIS A 68 -19.93 7.55 -4.77
N SER A 69 -19.79 8.43 -3.78
CA SER A 69 -18.60 8.57 -2.96
C SER A 69 -18.94 8.52 -1.48
N ARG A 70 -19.50 7.40 -0.99
CA ARG A 70 -19.78 7.23 0.44
C ARG A 70 -18.52 7.30 1.29
N GLY A 71 -17.39 6.86 0.74
CA GLY A 71 -16.10 6.83 1.41
C GLY A 71 -15.96 5.66 2.38
N THR A 72 -14.72 5.25 2.60
CA THR A 72 -14.35 4.19 3.54
C THR A 72 -12.84 4.27 3.80
N ARG A 73 -12.27 3.27 4.46
CA ARG A 73 -10.84 3.11 4.66
C ARG A 73 -10.35 1.88 3.90
N ARG A 74 -9.13 1.94 3.37
CA ARG A 74 -8.53 0.84 2.63
C ARG A 74 -7.18 0.48 3.23
N LYS A 75 -6.92 -0.81 3.42
CA LYS A 75 -5.60 -1.32 3.83
C LYS A 75 -4.52 -0.76 2.90
N MET A 76 -3.46 -0.22 3.49
CA MET A 76 -2.31 0.27 2.72
C MET A 76 -1.34 -0.86 2.36
N VAL A 77 -1.40 -1.97 3.09
CA VAL A 77 -0.55 -3.14 2.90
C VAL A 77 -1.42 -4.38 2.89
N GLU A 78 -1.19 -5.24 1.90
CA GLU A 78 -1.83 -6.54 1.78
C GLU A 78 -0.79 -7.65 1.91
N THR A 79 -1.21 -8.78 2.47
CA THR A 79 -0.34 -9.96 2.59
C THR A 79 -0.72 -10.97 1.51
N LEU A 80 0.27 -11.44 0.76
CA LEU A 80 0.09 -12.55 -0.19
C LEU A 80 -0.23 -13.83 0.58
N GLN A 81 -1.23 -14.56 0.10
CA GLN A 81 -1.56 -15.90 0.61
C GLN A 81 -0.93 -16.94 -0.30
N ASP A 82 -0.36 -17.98 0.30
CA ASP A 82 0.25 -19.13 -0.39
C ASP A 82 1.17 -18.74 -1.57
N PRO A 83 2.18 -17.86 -1.34
CA PRO A 83 3.07 -17.44 -2.42
C PRO A 83 3.99 -18.59 -2.85
N GLU A 84 3.97 -18.90 -4.13
CA GLU A 84 4.87 -19.85 -4.77
C GLU A 84 5.63 -19.17 -5.90
N VAL A 85 6.93 -19.48 -6.00
CA VAL A 85 7.79 -19.01 -7.09
C VAL A 85 8.61 -20.18 -7.62
N SER A 86 8.68 -20.30 -8.94
CA SER A 86 9.50 -21.28 -9.64
C SER A 86 10.08 -20.69 -10.92
N LEU A 87 11.21 -21.23 -11.37
CA LEU A 87 11.71 -20.95 -12.71
C LEU A 87 10.85 -21.72 -13.72
N ALA A 88 10.20 -20.99 -14.63
CA ALA A 88 9.57 -21.61 -15.79
C ALA A 88 10.62 -21.99 -16.85
N ASN A 89 11.72 -21.22 -16.91
CA ASN A 89 12.97 -21.51 -17.61
C ASN A 89 14.05 -20.52 -17.10
N GLU A 90 15.23 -20.51 -17.72
CA GLU A 90 16.37 -19.64 -17.35
C GLU A 90 16.08 -18.14 -17.33
N ARG A 91 15.02 -17.69 -18.03
CA ARG A 91 14.69 -16.26 -18.20
C ARG A 91 13.25 -15.92 -17.81
N ALA A 92 12.52 -16.86 -17.21
CA ALA A 92 11.12 -16.67 -16.88
C ALA A 92 10.81 -17.23 -15.49
N LEU A 93 10.15 -16.41 -14.67
CA LEU A 93 9.59 -16.82 -13.40
C LEU A 93 8.10 -17.13 -13.56
N ARG A 94 7.67 -18.26 -12.98
CA ARG A 94 6.26 -18.53 -12.70
C ARG A 94 6.01 -18.20 -11.24
N VAL A 95 5.07 -17.29 -11.01
CA VAL A 95 4.66 -16.86 -9.68
C VAL A 95 3.18 -17.17 -9.51
N ALA A 96 2.80 -17.77 -8.40
CA ALA A 96 1.43 -18.00 -8.00
C ALA A 96 1.21 -17.46 -6.58
N PHE A 97 0.05 -16.87 -6.32
CA PHE A 97 -0.35 -16.37 -5.01
C PHE A 97 -1.84 -16.09 -5.03
N THR A 98 -2.46 -16.11 -3.85
CA THR A 98 -3.83 -15.69 -3.63
C THR A 98 -3.86 -14.26 -3.08
N LEU A 99 -4.82 -13.46 -3.56
CA LEU A 99 -5.03 -12.09 -3.12
C LEU A 99 -6.42 -11.90 -2.50
N PRO A 100 -6.53 -11.06 -1.47
CA PRO A 100 -7.83 -10.59 -0.99
C PRO A 100 -8.63 -9.90 -2.10
N ALA A 101 -9.96 -9.95 -2.00
CA ALA A 101 -10.84 -9.26 -2.93
C ALA A 101 -10.52 -7.76 -2.97
N GLY A 102 -10.48 -7.21 -4.20
CA GLY A 102 -10.16 -5.80 -4.43
C GLY A 102 -8.66 -5.49 -4.53
N SER A 103 -7.77 -6.44 -4.26
CA SER A 103 -6.33 -6.32 -4.48
C SER A 103 -5.94 -6.67 -5.92
N PHE A 104 -4.79 -6.17 -6.37
CA PHE A 104 -4.36 -6.28 -7.76
C PHE A 104 -3.03 -7.02 -7.89
N ALA A 105 -3.01 -8.08 -8.70
CA ALA A 105 -1.79 -8.84 -8.99
C ALA A 105 -0.71 -7.97 -9.66
N THR A 106 -1.10 -6.96 -10.42
CA THR A 106 -0.18 -6.02 -11.08
C THR A 106 0.67 -5.23 -10.08
N VAL A 107 0.15 -4.89 -8.90
CA VAL A 107 0.92 -4.22 -7.85
C VAL A 107 2.02 -5.14 -7.32
N VAL A 108 1.71 -6.42 -7.13
CA VAL A 108 2.68 -7.44 -6.70
C VAL A 108 3.78 -7.60 -7.74
N LEU A 109 3.41 -7.72 -9.01
CA LEU A 109 4.35 -7.85 -10.11
C LEU A 109 5.23 -6.61 -10.25
N ALA A 110 4.67 -5.40 -10.10
CA ALA A 110 5.45 -4.16 -10.14
C ALA A 110 6.52 -4.13 -9.03
N GLN A 111 6.17 -4.56 -7.81
CA GLN A 111 7.14 -4.68 -6.71
C GLN A 111 8.22 -5.73 -7.00
N LEU A 112 7.84 -6.90 -7.53
CA LEU A 112 8.80 -7.94 -7.92
C LEU A 112 9.77 -7.45 -8.99
N CYS A 113 9.27 -6.79 -10.04
CA CYS A 113 10.12 -6.24 -11.10
C CYS A 113 11.09 -5.17 -10.57
N ALA A 114 10.61 -4.26 -9.72
CA ALA A 114 11.47 -3.24 -9.11
C ALA A 114 12.57 -3.85 -8.23
N ALA A 115 12.24 -4.89 -7.45
CA ALA A 115 13.20 -5.61 -6.62
C ALA A 115 14.26 -6.32 -7.47
N ILE A 116 13.86 -7.02 -8.55
CA ILE A 116 14.79 -7.70 -9.47
C ILE A 116 15.77 -6.71 -10.10
N HIS A 117 15.28 -5.55 -10.55
CA HIS A 117 16.14 -4.52 -11.14
C HIS A 117 17.19 -4.02 -10.14
N THR A 118 16.78 -3.80 -8.88
CA THR A 118 17.70 -3.38 -7.81
C THR A 118 18.82 -4.40 -7.59
N VAL A 119 18.49 -5.69 -7.58
CA VAL A 119 19.49 -6.78 -7.41
C VAL A 119 20.45 -6.82 -8.60
N THR A 120 19.95 -6.71 -9.83
CA THR A 120 20.81 -6.75 -11.03
C THR A 120 21.66 -5.49 -11.24
N GLY A 121 21.27 -4.36 -10.65
CA GLY A 121 21.97 -3.07 -10.81
C GLY A 121 23.19 -2.89 -9.91
N GLN A 122 23.33 -3.68 -8.84
CA GLN A 122 24.49 -3.57 -7.93
C GLN A 122 25.71 -4.39 -8.36
N ASP A 123 25.56 -5.36 -9.29
CA ASP A 123 26.68 -6.18 -9.79
C ASP A 123 27.43 -5.56 -10.97
N THR A 124 26.89 -4.53 -11.64
CA THR A 124 27.54 -3.92 -12.81
C THR A 124 28.64 -2.91 -12.49
N MET A 125 28.92 -2.63 -11.22
CA MET A 125 29.91 -1.62 -10.79
C MET A 125 31.23 -2.23 -10.28
N HIS A 126 31.59 -3.46 -10.67
CA HIS A 126 32.94 -4.02 -10.48
C HIS A 126 33.40 -4.77 -11.73
N GLY A 127 33.87 -4.05 -12.74
CA GLY A 127 34.51 -4.72 -13.87
C GLY A 127 34.77 -3.86 -15.09
N ASN A 128 35.53 -2.76 -14.97
CA ASN A 128 36.43 -2.40 -16.08
C ASN A 128 37.56 -1.46 -15.63
N SER A 129 38.67 -2.03 -15.19
CA SER A 129 39.96 -1.34 -15.17
C SER A 129 41.07 -2.32 -15.54
N GLN A 130 41.07 -2.74 -16.80
CA GLN A 130 42.30 -3.17 -17.47
C GLN A 130 42.40 -2.57 -18.87
N GLN A 131 43.64 -2.18 -19.20
CA GLN A 131 44.18 -1.81 -20.50
C GLN A 131 43.68 -0.52 -21.17
N THR A 132 44.50 0.52 -21.10
CA THR A 132 45.01 1.17 -22.32
C THR A 132 46.45 1.64 -22.10
N SER A 133 47.34 1.05 -22.90
CA SER A 133 48.66 1.50 -23.40
C SER A 133 49.79 1.85 -22.42
#